data_AF-A0A1Y6CKZ4-F1
#
_entry.id   AF-A0A1Y6CKZ4-F1
#
_cell.length_a   1.000
_cell.length_b   1.000
_cell.length_c   1.000
_cell.angle_alpha   90.00
_cell.angle_beta   90.00
_cell.angle_gamma   90.00
#
_symmetry.space_group_name_H-M   'P 1'
#
loop_
_entity.id
_entity.type
_entity.pdbx_description
1 polymer ?
#
loop_
_entity_poly.entity_id
_entity_poly.type
_entity_poly.pdbx_seq_one_letter_code
_entity_poly.pdbx_strand_id
1 'polypeptide(L)'
;MSRSEKFQLNQANNLSFGYTKKHYWLRYTLENPHKKSRSLIVQVDYPLIDTIDFYQPGSDGSFKQLRSGDSQPLENRYLRHHSFTFHLDIPPNSQKTYYMRVGSTSTVTIPLRLWDDTKFVNHMNISSKAQ
;
A
#
# COMPACT_ATOMS: atom_id res chain seq x y z
N MET A 1 9.13 -21.16 19.98
CA MET A 1 8.14 -20.38 20.77
C MET A 1 7.47 -19.39 19.84
N SER A 2 6.15 -19.50 19.68
CA SER A 2 5.33 -18.78 18.69
C SER A 2 5.23 -17.29 19.01
N ARG A 3 5.84 -16.43 18.19
CA ARG A 3 5.65 -14.98 18.25
C ARG A 3 4.69 -14.58 17.13
N SER A 4 3.42 -14.95 17.28
CA SER A 4 2.35 -14.30 16.53
C SER A 4 2.21 -12.89 17.08
N GLU A 5 2.96 -11.95 16.51
CA GLU A 5 2.72 -10.53 16.77
C GLU A 5 1.29 -10.23 16.34
N LYS A 6 0.42 -9.99 17.32
CA LYS A 6 -1.02 -9.85 17.11
C LYS A 6 -1.26 -8.55 16.35
N PHE A 7 -1.67 -8.65 15.09
CA PHE A 7 -2.24 -7.52 14.35
C PHE A 7 -3.35 -6.90 15.19
N GLN A 8 -3.29 -5.59 15.40
CA GLN A 8 -4.33 -4.84 16.09
C GLN A 8 -5.18 -4.14 15.04
N LEU A 9 -6.50 -4.20 15.21
CA LEU A 9 -7.42 -3.47 14.33
C LEU A 9 -7.16 -1.98 14.50
N ASN A 10 -6.85 -1.29 13.40
CA ASN A 10 -6.76 0.16 13.40
C ASN A 10 -8.14 0.76 13.06
N GLN A 11 -8.62 1.68 13.89
CA GLN A 11 -9.86 2.44 13.66
C GLN A 11 -9.60 3.87 13.17
N ALA A 12 -8.35 4.33 13.17
CA ALA A 12 -7.99 5.66 12.70
C ALA A 12 -7.82 5.69 11.18
N ASN A 13 -8.19 6.81 10.55
CA ASN A 13 -8.02 6.99 9.10
C ASN A 13 -6.54 7.08 8.67
N ASN A 14 -5.64 7.41 9.60
CA ASN A 14 -4.20 7.47 9.36
C ASN A 14 -3.47 6.73 10.48
N LEU A 15 -2.43 5.99 10.10
CA LEU A 15 -1.52 5.34 11.05
C LEU A 15 -0.32 6.27 11.29
N SER A 16 -0.23 6.84 12.49
CA SER A 16 0.91 7.68 12.90
C SER A 16 1.59 7.06 14.10
N PHE A 17 2.91 6.85 13.98
CA PHE A 17 3.71 6.19 15.00
C PHE A 17 4.87 7.05 15.52
N GLY A 18 4.97 8.30 15.07
CA GLY A 18 6.05 9.21 15.47
C GLY A 18 7.43 8.76 14.97
N TYR A 19 8.49 9.31 15.59
CA TYR A 19 9.88 8.94 15.29
C TYR A 19 10.20 7.55 15.84
N THR A 20 10.65 6.65 14.97
CA THR A 20 10.89 5.25 15.34
C THR A 20 11.76 4.57 14.29
N LYS A 21 12.63 3.65 14.74
CA LYS A 21 13.41 2.77 13.85
C LYS A 21 12.75 1.40 13.63
N LYS A 22 11.50 1.25 14.09
CA LYS A 22 10.75 -0.01 13.96
C LYS A 22 10.13 -0.12 12.57
N HIS A 23 9.93 -1.37 12.15
CA HIS A 23 9.12 -1.67 11.00
C HIS A 23 7.68 -1.95 11.43
N TYR A 24 6.72 -1.43 10.68
CA TYR A 24 5.30 -1.68 10.92
C TYR A 24 4.75 -2.59 9.84
N TRP A 25 4.02 -3.61 10.27
CA TRP A 25 3.27 -4.50 9.38
C TRP A 25 1.81 -4.08 9.36
N LEU A 26 1.31 -3.82 8.15
CA LEU A 26 -0.10 -3.63 7.87
C LEU A 26 -0.61 -4.89 7.18
N ARG A 27 -1.81 -5.31 7.57
CA ARG A 27 -2.56 -6.39 6.92
C ARG A 27 -3.95 -5.88 6.62
N TYR A 28 -4.38 -6.05 5.38
CA TYR A 28 -5.74 -5.72 4.97
C TYR A 28 -6.26 -6.75 3.98
N THR A 29 -7.57 -7.01 4.05
CA THR A 29 -8.27 -7.93 3.15
C THR A 29 -9.25 -7.12 2.31
N LEU A 30 -9.17 -7.26 1.00
CA LEU A 30 -10.09 -6.63 0.06
C LEU A 30 -11.02 -7.69 -0.50
N GLU A 31 -12.32 -7.43 -0.42
CA GLU A 31 -13.37 -8.27 -0.99
C GLU A 31 -13.94 -7.62 -2.24
N ASN A 32 -14.13 -8.43 -3.28
CA ASN A 32 -14.86 -8.05 -4.48
C ASN A 32 -16.11 -8.95 -4.63
N PRO A 33 -17.28 -8.49 -4.17
CA PRO A 33 -18.53 -9.25 -4.27
C PRO A 33 -19.17 -9.16 -5.66
N HIS A 34 -18.53 -8.50 -6.63
CA HIS A 34 -19.09 -8.28 -7.96
C HIS A 34 -18.69 -9.36 -8.95
N LYS A 35 -19.47 -9.48 -10.04
CA LYS A 35 -19.22 -10.41 -11.15
C LYS A 35 -18.10 -9.98 -12.11
N LYS A 36 -17.47 -8.83 -11.88
CA LYS A 36 -16.38 -8.28 -12.69
C LYS A 36 -15.14 -8.04 -11.82
N SER A 37 -13.95 -8.18 -12.41
CA SER A 37 -12.71 -7.82 -11.73
C SER A 37 -12.71 -6.34 -11.36
N ARG A 38 -12.08 -6.01 -10.22
CA ARG A 38 -11.84 -4.63 -9.80
C ARG A 38 -10.35 -4.32 -9.90
N SER A 39 -10.03 -3.29 -10.67
CA SER A 39 -8.72 -2.66 -10.74
C SER A 39 -8.67 -1.53 -9.70
N LEU A 40 -7.78 -1.67 -8.71
CA LEU A 40 -7.64 -0.74 -7.60
C LEU A 40 -6.20 -0.25 -7.50
N ILE A 41 -6.04 0.95 -6.94
CA ILE A 41 -4.73 1.50 -6.59
C ILE A 41 -4.68 1.73 -5.08
N VAL A 42 -3.68 1.16 -4.43
CA VAL A 42 -3.31 1.53 -3.07
C VAL A 42 -2.27 2.63 -3.15
N GLN A 43 -2.54 3.76 -2.50
CA GLN A 43 -1.66 4.91 -2.42
C GLN A 43 -1.16 5.09 -0.98
N VAL A 44 0.14 5.26 -0.82
CA VAL A 44 0.78 5.76 0.40
C VAL A 44 1.25 7.18 0.14
N ASP A 45 0.52 8.15 0.68
CA ASP A 45 0.70 9.58 0.40
C ASP A 45 1.67 10.26 1.37
N TYR A 46 2.86 9.66 1.53
CA TYR A 46 3.93 10.23 2.34
C TYR A 46 5.29 9.94 1.68
N PRO A 47 5.90 10.91 0.99
CA PRO A 47 7.06 10.67 0.13
C PRO A 47 8.35 10.37 0.90
N LEU A 48 8.39 10.63 2.22
CA LEU A 48 9.57 10.48 3.08
C LEU A 48 9.69 9.10 3.74
N ILE A 49 9.01 8.10 3.19
CA ILE A 49 9.12 6.73 3.68
C ILE A 49 10.32 6.06 3.01
N ASP A 50 11.31 5.70 3.81
CA ASP A 50 12.55 5.08 3.31
C ASP A 50 12.27 3.76 2.58
N THR A 51 11.42 2.91 3.16
CA THR A 51 11.16 1.55 2.66
C THR A 51 9.69 1.14 2.79
N ILE A 52 9.16 0.57 1.71
CA ILE A 52 7.86 -0.08 1.63
C ILE A 52 8.05 -1.42 0.92
N ASP A 53 7.89 -2.52 1.64
CA ASP A 53 7.75 -3.85 1.06
C ASP A 53 6.27 -4.19 0.98
N PHE A 54 5.74 -4.33 -0.22
CA PHE A 54 4.35 -4.67 -0.47
C PHE A 54 4.21 -6.09 -1.00
N TYR A 55 3.40 -6.91 -0.33
CA TYR A 55 3.23 -8.32 -0.63
C TYR A 55 1.83 -8.57 -1.19
N GLN A 56 1.79 -8.97 -2.46
CA GLN A 56 0.56 -9.30 -3.19
C GLN A 56 0.38 -10.82 -3.26
N PRO A 57 -0.78 -11.38 -2.89
CA PRO A 57 -1.02 -12.81 -3.01
C PRO A 57 -1.13 -13.21 -4.49
N GLY A 58 -0.35 -14.22 -4.87
CA GLY A 58 -0.47 -14.94 -6.13
C GLY A 58 -1.62 -15.96 -6.09
N SER A 59 -1.97 -16.51 -7.25
CA SER A 59 -3.02 -17.52 -7.38
C SER A 59 -2.62 -18.90 -6.83
N ASP A 60 -1.31 -19.14 -6.70
CA ASP A 60 -0.69 -20.38 -6.24
C ASP A 60 -0.40 -20.37 -4.72
N GLY A 61 -0.85 -19.34 -4.01
CA GLY A 61 -0.55 -19.13 -2.58
C GLY A 61 0.82 -18.51 -2.31
N SER A 62 1.61 -18.20 -3.34
CA SER A 62 2.83 -17.41 -3.20
C SER A 62 2.54 -15.94 -2.95
N PHE A 63 3.56 -15.17 -2.58
CA PHE A 63 3.48 -13.71 -2.52
C PHE A 63 4.48 -13.09 -3.48
N LYS A 64 4.01 -12.17 -4.32
CA LYS A 64 4.85 -11.27 -5.09
C LYS A 64 5.23 -10.09 -4.20
N GLN A 65 6.53 -9.88 -3.98
CA GLN A 65 7.04 -8.70 -3.28
C GLN A 65 7.31 -7.56 -4.28
N LEU A 66 6.77 -6.38 -4.00
CA LEU A 66 7.06 -5.12 -4.66
C LEU A 66 7.78 -4.21 -3.66
N ARG A 67 8.95 -3.68 -4.02
CA ARG A 67 9.74 -2.80 -3.14
C ARG A 67 9.60 -1.35 -3.60
N SER A 68 9.36 -0.44 -2.67
CA SER A 68 9.29 1.00 -2.92
C SER A 68 9.82 1.78 -1.72
N GLY A 69 9.78 3.10 -1.80
CA GLY A 69 10.37 4.01 -0.80
C GLY A 69 11.25 5.08 -1.45
N ASP A 70 11.62 6.10 -0.68
CA ASP A 70 12.52 7.15 -1.17
C ASP A 70 13.96 6.68 -1.35
N SER A 71 14.33 5.65 -0.58
CA SER A 71 15.67 5.06 -0.57
C SER A 71 15.78 3.87 -1.54
N GLN A 72 14.73 3.62 -2.34
CA GLN A 72 14.68 2.58 -3.37
C GLN A 72 14.74 3.21 -4.77
N PRO A 73 15.25 2.49 -5.79
CA PRO A 73 15.27 2.97 -7.17
C PRO A 73 13.89 3.43 -7.65
N LEU A 74 13.83 4.59 -8.32
CA LEU A 74 12.60 5.16 -8.86
C LEU A 74 11.88 4.21 -9.84
N GLU A 75 12.65 3.36 -10.54
CA GLU A 75 12.16 2.36 -11.49
C GLU A 75 11.28 1.28 -10.83
N ASN A 76 11.40 1.08 -9.52
CA ASN A 76 10.54 0.16 -8.78
C ASN A 76 9.14 0.74 -8.51
N ARG A 77 8.92 2.04 -8.73
CA ARG A 77 7.62 2.67 -8.51
C ARG A 77 6.68 2.35 -9.67
N TYR A 78 5.46 1.92 -9.35
CA TYR A 78 4.42 1.67 -10.35
C TYR A 78 4.13 2.94 -11.18
N LEU A 79 4.05 4.09 -10.51
CA LEU A 79 3.95 5.39 -11.14
C LEU A 79 5.08 6.29 -10.65
N ARG A 80 5.73 7.02 -11.57
CA ARG A 80 6.77 8.00 -11.25
C ARG A 80 6.14 9.25 -10.64
N HIS A 81 5.70 9.12 -9.40
CA HIS A 81 5.02 10.16 -8.63
C HIS A 81 5.63 10.26 -7.23
N HIS A 82 5.37 11.36 -6.52
CA HIS A 82 5.91 11.57 -5.16
C HIS A 82 5.32 10.56 -4.16
N SER A 83 4.04 10.24 -4.30
CA SER A 83 3.40 9.17 -3.52
C SER A 83 3.69 7.79 -4.09
N PHE A 84 3.70 6.79 -3.21
CA PHE A 84 3.93 5.40 -3.59
C PHE A 84 2.61 4.73 -3.93
N THR A 85 2.55 4.06 -5.07
CA THR A 85 1.33 3.41 -5.57
C THR A 85 1.56 1.95 -5.89
N PHE A 86 0.54 1.14 -5.65
CA PHE A 86 0.53 -0.30 -5.95
C PHE A 86 -0.79 -0.67 -6.62
N HIS A 87 -0.70 -1.25 -7.81
CA HIS A 87 -1.87 -1.70 -8.57
C HIS A 87 -2.31 -3.10 -8.15
N LEU A 88 -3.61 -3.26 -7.92
CA LEU A 88 -4.24 -4.48 -7.45
C LEU A 88 -5.37 -4.90 -8.40
N ASP A 89 -5.34 -6.15 -8.83
CA ASP A 89 -6.48 -6.79 -9.48
C ASP A 89 -7.16 -7.78 -8.53
N ILE A 90 -8.43 -7.48 -8.19
CA ILE A 90 -9.29 -8.35 -7.39
C ILE A 90 -10.28 -9.07 -8.31
N PRO A 91 -10.14 -10.39 -8.54
CA PRO A 91 -11.05 -11.16 -9.38
C PRO A 91 -12.51 -11.08 -8.91
N PRO A 92 -13.48 -11.43 -9.78
CA PRO A 92 -14.89 -11.53 -9.41
C PRO A 92 -15.11 -12.47 -8.23
N ASN A 93 -16.05 -12.14 -7.34
CA ASN A 93 -16.47 -12.97 -6.21
C ASN A 93 -15.29 -13.53 -5.40
N SER A 94 -14.27 -12.70 -5.14
CA SER A 94 -13.04 -13.13 -4.48
C SER A 94 -12.64 -12.18 -3.37
N GLN A 95 -11.81 -12.68 -2.46
CA GLN A 95 -11.15 -11.88 -1.44
C GLN A 95 -9.64 -12.12 -1.49
N LYS A 96 -8.86 -11.06 -1.27
CA LYS A 96 -7.39 -11.13 -1.24
C LYS A 96 -6.86 -10.41 -0.02
N THR A 97 -5.93 -11.04 0.70
CA THR A 97 -5.23 -10.44 1.84
C THR A 97 -3.85 -10.00 1.42
N TYR A 98 -3.57 -8.72 1.68
CA TYR A 98 -2.31 -8.07 1.36
C TYR A 98 -1.54 -7.73 2.63
N TYR A 99 -0.23 -7.66 2.50
CA TYR A 99 0.66 -7.24 3.59
C TYR A 99 1.54 -6.10 3.10
N MET A 100 1.80 -5.15 3.99
CA MET A 100 2.73 -4.06 3.74
C MET A 100 3.64 -3.91 4.95
N ARG A 101 4.95 -3.91 4.72
CA ARG A 101 5.95 -3.60 5.73
C ARG A 101 6.52 -2.23 5.42
N VAL A 102 6.41 -1.32 6.38
CA VAL A 102 6.87 0.06 6.27
C VAL A 102 7.98 0.31 7.27
N GLY A 103 9.05 0.96 6.84
CA GLY A 103 10.13 1.42 7.71
C GLY A 103 10.69 2.76 7.22
N SER A 104 11.01 3.63 8.17
CA SER A 104 11.75 4.87 7.94
C SER A 104 12.70 5.13 9.10
N THR A 105 13.77 5.87 8.84
CA THR A 105 14.67 6.42 9.86
C THR A 105 14.14 7.71 10.49
N SER A 106 13.00 8.21 10.02
CA SER A 106 12.33 9.43 10.44
C SER A 106 10.97 9.17 11.13
N THR A 107 10.03 10.10 11.01
CA THR A 107 8.66 9.93 11.50
C THR A 107 7.90 8.97 10.60
N VAL A 108 7.28 7.93 11.18
CA VAL A 108 6.45 7.01 10.41
C VAL A 108 4.99 7.45 10.50
N THR A 109 4.50 8.06 9.42
CA THR A 109 3.07 8.27 9.15
C THR A 109 2.72 7.54 7.85
N ILE A 110 1.63 6.77 7.87
CA ILE A 110 1.20 5.94 6.74
C ILE A 110 -0.23 6.35 6.36
N PRO A 111 -0.38 7.43 5.56
CA PRO A 111 -1.67 7.85 5.03
C PRO A 111 -2.02 6.94 3.85
N LEU A 112 -2.75 5.87 4.15
CA LEU A 112 -3.13 4.84 3.19
C LEU A 112 -4.50 5.19 2.57
N ARG A 113 -4.56 5.24 1.24
CA ARG A 113 -5.82 5.42 0.49
C ARG A 113 -6.00 4.29 -0.51
N LEU A 114 -7.26 3.90 -0.72
CA LEU A 114 -7.66 2.94 -1.73
C LEU A 114 -8.51 3.65 -2.78
N TRP A 115 -8.14 3.47 -4.04
CA TRP A 115 -8.78 4.14 -5.17
C TRP A 115 -9.30 3.11 -6.18
N ASP A 116 -10.42 3.40 -6.83
CA ASP A 116 -10.69 2.82 -8.14
C ASP A 116 -9.69 3.41 -9.14
N ASP A 117 -9.14 2.58 -10.02
CA ASP A 117 -8.08 2.96 -10.95
C ASP A 117 -8.43 4.20 -11.81
N THR A 118 -9.66 4.25 -12.34
CA THR A 118 -10.14 5.41 -13.12
C THR A 118 -10.24 6.70 -12.32
N LYS A 119 -10.57 6.61 -11.02
CA LYS A 119 -10.62 7.77 -10.13
C LYS A 119 -9.22 8.23 -9.76
N PHE A 120 -8.27 7.30 -9.66
CA PHE A 120 -6.89 7.62 -9.34
C PHE A 120 -6.23 8.46 -10.44
N VAL A 121 -6.46 8.14 -11.71
CA VAL A 121 -5.98 8.95 -12.85
C VAL A 121 -6.47 10.41 -12.77
N ASN A 122 -7.75 10.60 -12.44
CA ASN A 122 -8.31 11.94 -12.26
C ASN A 122 -7.68 12.66 -11.06
N HIS A 123 -7.45 11.96 -9.94
CA HIS A 123 -6.76 12.51 -8.79
C HIS A 123 -5.34 12.99 -9.12
N MET A 124 -4.58 12.21 -9.90
CA MET A 124 -3.25 12.59 -10.37
C MET A 124 -3.27 13.85 -11.24
N ASN A 125 -4.22 13.96 -12.17
CA ASN A 125 -4.33 15.13 -13.06
C ASN A 125 -4.63 16.44 -12.32
N ILE A 126 -5.28 16.36 -11.16
CA ILE A 126 -5.55 17.52 -10.31
C ILE A 126 -4.31 17.87 -9.49
N SER A 127 -3.64 16.86 -8.91
CA SER A 127 -2.46 17.05 -8.09
C SER A 127 -1.26 17.59 -8.88
N SER A 128 -1.10 17.19 -10.15
CA SER A 128 0.00 17.66 -11.01
C SER A 128 -0.14 19.10 -11.47
N LYS A 129 -1.33 19.70 -11.39
CA LYS A 129 -1.58 21.12 -11.72
C LYS A 129 -1.39 22.05 -10.53
N ALA A 130 -1.24 21.51 -9.32
CA ALA A 130 -1.18 22.27 -8.08
C ALA A 130 0.26 22.46 -7.55
N GLN A 131 1.28 22.15 -8.35
CA GLN A 131 2.70 22.19 -7.96
C GLN A 131 3.55 22.96 -8.97
#